data_AF-A0A916GKM7-F1
#
_entry.id   AF-A0A916GKM7-F1
#
_cell.length_a   1.000
_cell.length_b   1.000
_cell.length_c   1.000
_cell.angle_alpha   90.00
_cell.angle_beta   90.00
_cell.angle_gamma   90.00
#
_symmetry.space_group_name_H-M   'P 1'
#
loop_
_entity.id
_entity.type
_entity.pdbx_description
1 polymer ?
#
loop_
_entity_poly.entity_id
_entity_poly.type
_entity_poly.pdbx_seq_one_letter_code
_entity_poly.pdbx_strand_id
1 'polypeptide(L)'
;AQVCDRHSLRLRVWERGAGETLACGTGACAAAVAGIRRGLIDTPVRVHTRGGALTVAWAGPGQPVLMTGPAVTVFRGEIELPDPETSMKDHDDR
;
A
#
# COMPACT_ATOMS: atom_id res chain seq x y z
N ALA A 1 9.44 3.98 9.51
CA ALA A 1 8.14 4.33 10.14
C ALA A 1 8.43 5.08 11.43
N GLN A 2 7.59 6.05 11.78
CA GLN A 2 7.66 6.75 13.07
C GLN A 2 6.51 6.23 13.94
N VAL A 3 6.84 5.68 15.11
CA VAL A 3 5.84 5.35 16.14
C VAL A 3 5.37 6.66 16.76
N CYS A 4 4.07 6.91 16.75
CA CYS A 4 3.48 8.11 17.35
C CYS A 4 2.94 7.80 18.75
N ASP A 5 2.28 6.65 18.91
CA ASP A 5 1.85 6.08 20.19
C ASP A 5 1.70 4.56 20.05
N ARG A 6 1.18 3.89 21.09
CA ARG A 6 1.00 2.43 21.09
C ARG A 6 0.08 1.92 19.98
N HIS A 7 -0.85 2.72 19.48
CA HIS A 7 -1.82 2.32 18.46
C HIS A 7 -1.68 3.11 17.16
N SER A 8 -0.62 3.90 16.97
CA SER A 8 -0.47 4.70 15.76
C SER A 8 0.97 4.87 15.28
N LEU A 9 1.12 4.88 13.94
CA LEU A 9 2.40 5.16 13.28
C LEU A 9 2.22 6.03 12.04
N ARG A 10 3.25 6.79 11.68
CA ARG A 10 3.37 7.49 10.40
C ARG A 10 4.29 6.72 9.45
N LEU A 11 3.86 6.59 8.20
CA LEU A 11 4.56 5.80 7.20
C LEU A 11 4.70 6.56 5.86
N ARG A 12 5.92 6.53 5.33
CA ARG A 12 6.25 6.84 3.93
C ARG A 12 6.87 5.59 3.33
N VAL A 13 6.57 5.31 2.07
CA VAL A 13 7.07 4.13 1.36
C VAL A 13 7.63 4.56 0.01
N TRP A 14 8.81 4.04 -0.31
CA TRP A 14 9.35 4.05 -1.65
C TRP A 14 9.11 2.68 -2.26
N GLU A 15 8.19 2.60 -3.23
CA GLU A 15 7.82 1.36 -3.89
C GLU A 15 8.76 1.04 -5.05
N ARG A 16 9.12 -0.24 -5.17
CA ARG A 16 9.96 -0.76 -6.24
C ARG A 16 9.28 -0.53 -7.59
N GLY A 17 9.88 0.29 -8.45
CA GLY A 17 9.36 0.59 -9.79
C GLY A 17 8.30 1.70 -9.84
N ALA A 18 7.88 2.26 -8.71
CA ALA A 18 6.86 3.32 -8.65
C ALA A 18 7.32 4.59 -7.90
N GLY A 19 8.43 4.53 -7.17
CA GLY A 19 8.94 5.67 -6.40
C GLY A 19 8.17 5.89 -5.10
N GLU A 20 8.18 7.12 -4.57
CA GLU A 20 7.38 7.43 -3.38
C GLU A 20 5.88 7.49 -3.73
N THR A 21 5.08 6.62 -3.11
CA THR A 21 3.62 6.57 -3.31
C THR A 21 2.87 7.29 -2.17
N LEU A 22 1.64 7.75 -2.44
CA LEU A 22 0.80 8.38 -1.43
C LEU A 22 0.37 7.40 -0.34
N ALA A 23 0.11 6.16 -0.72
CA ALA A 23 -0.24 5.06 0.18
C ALA A 23 0.27 3.74 -0.40
N CYS A 24 0.68 2.84 0.50
CA CYS A 24 1.10 1.48 0.16
C CYS A 24 0.47 0.51 1.17
N GLY A 25 -0.53 -0.26 0.75
CA GLY A 25 -1.29 -1.14 1.65
C GLY A 25 -0.43 -2.25 2.26
N THR A 26 0.32 -2.96 1.42
CA THR A 26 1.24 -4.02 1.87
C THR A 26 2.37 -3.46 2.75
N GLY A 27 2.89 -2.28 2.42
CA GLY A 27 3.87 -1.56 3.26
C GLY A 27 3.31 -1.17 4.63
N ALA A 28 2.05 -0.73 4.70
CA ALA A 28 1.36 -0.44 5.95
C ALA A 28 1.21 -1.68 6.83
N CYS A 29 0.78 -2.81 6.25
CA CYS A 29 0.70 -4.10 6.94
C CYS A 29 2.06 -4.54 7.49
N ALA A 30 3.11 -4.49 6.65
CA ALA A 30 4.45 -4.88 7.04
C ALA A 30 5.00 -4.02 8.19
N ALA A 31 4.80 -2.70 8.13
CA ALA A 31 5.23 -1.79 9.18
C ALA A 31 4.51 -2.03 10.51
N ALA A 32 3.20 -2.24 10.48
CA ALA A 32 2.41 -2.55 11.67
C ALA A 32 2.84 -3.88 12.31
N VAL A 33 2.96 -4.95 11.53
CA VAL A 33 3.43 -6.27 11.99
C VAL A 33 4.83 -6.17 12.59
N ALA A 34 5.76 -5.48 11.93
CA ALA A 34 7.11 -5.29 12.44
C ALA A 34 7.13 -4.53 13.77
N GLY A 35 6.30 -3.49 13.93
CA GLY A 35 6.15 -2.76 15.18
C GLY A 35 5.57 -3.62 16.31
N ILE A 36 4.53 -4.40 16.02
CA ILE A 36 3.90 -5.33 16.98
C ILE A 36 4.91 -6.39 17.44
N ARG A 37 5.64 -7.02 16.51
CA ARG A 37 6.66 -8.04 16.85
C ARG A 37 7.81 -7.50 17.69
N ARG A 38 8.09 -6.19 17.59
CA ARG A 38 9.12 -5.51 18.40
C ARG A 38 8.58 -5.00 19.74
N GLY A 39 7.30 -5.22 20.03
CA GLY A 39 6.65 -4.72 21.25
C GLY A 39 6.57 -3.19 21.31
N LEU A 40 6.66 -2.49 20.17
CA LEU A 40 6.64 -1.03 20.11
C LEU A 40 5.22 -0.47 20.03
N ILE A 41 4.30 -1.22 19.44
CA ILE A 41 2.90 -0.88 19.19
C ILE A 41 2.01 -2.11 19.40
N ASP A 42 0.72 -1.87 19.63
CA ASP A 42 -0.33 -2.85 19.90
C ASP A 42 -1.39 -2.84 18.79
N THR A 43 -1.93 -4.01 18.48
CA THR A 43 -3.05 -4.16 17.54
C THR A 43 -4.38 -3.73 18.18
N PRO A 44 -5.33 -3.12 17.45
CA PRO A 44 -5.19 -2.63 16.07
C PRO A 44 -4.38 -1.32 15.99
N VAL A 45 -3.70 -1.11 14.86
CA VAL A 45 -2.81 0.02 14.59
C VAL A 45 -3.40 0.93 13.52
N ARG A 46 -3.45 2.23 13.79
CA ARG A 46 -3.72 3.29 12.82
C ARG A 46 -2.42 3.67 12.09
N VAL A 47 -2.34 3.38 10.80
CA VAL A 47 -1.22 3.75 9.94
C VAL A 47 -1.56 5.01 9.16
N HIS A 48 -0.91 6.12 9.49
CA HIS A 48 -1.02 7.38 8.77
C HIS A 48 -0.07 7.39 7.58
N THR A 49 -0.62 7.36 6.37
CA THR A 49 0.11 7.56 5.11
C THR A 49 -0.13 8.98 4.58
N ARG A 50 0.50 9.35 3.46
CA ARG A 50 0.24 10.65 2.81
C ARG A 50 -1.14 10.70 2.14
N GLY A 51 -1.64 9.56 1.66
CA GLY A 51 -2.93 9.42 0.99
C GLY A 51 -4.13 9.19 1.93
N GLY A 52 -3.89 9.11 3.24
CA GLY A 52 -4.94 8.87 4.23
C GLY A 52 -4.54 7.82 5.27
N ALA A 53 -5.48 7.45 6.11
CA ALA A 53 -5.24 6.52 7.20
C ALA A 53 -5.78 5.12 6.89
N LEU A 54 -5.01 4.11 7.25
CA LEU A 54 -5.38 2.70 7.21
C LEU A 54 -5.44 2.16 8.64
N THR A 55 -6.31 1.18 8.89
CA THR A 55 -6.32 0.41 10.14
C THR A 55 -5.80 -0.97 9.84
N VAL A 56 -4.78 -1.43 10.59
CA VAL A 56 -4.20 -2.76 10.47
C VAL A 56 -4.40 -3.51 11.78
N ALA A 57 -4.97 -4.71 11.70
CA ALA A 57 -5.14 -5.61 12.85
C ALA A 57 -4.42 -6.93 12.58
N TRP A 58 -3.73 -7.45 13.59
CA TRP A 58 -3.01 -8.72 13.47
C TRP A 58 -2.96 -9.45 14.81
N ALA A 59 -3.51 -10.67 14.83
CA ALA A 59 -3.59 -11.50 16.04
C ALA A 59 -2.32 -12.34 16.31
N GLY A 60 -1.24 -12.10 15.58
CA GLY A 60 0.07 -12.73 15.80
C GLY A 60 0.43 -13.83 14.79
N PRO A 61 1.55 -14.53 15.01
CA PRO A 61 2.07 -15.54 14.08
C PRO A 61 1.03 -16.61 13.71
N GLY A 62 0.96 -16.96 12.43
CA GLY A 62 -0.02 -17.91 11.91
C GLY A 62 -1.42 -17.32 11.67
N GLN A 63 -1.67 -16.06 12.06
CA GLN A 63 -2.93 -15.36 11.82
C GLN A 63 -2.82 -14.38 10.64
N PRO A 64 -3.90 -14.16 9.89
CA PRO A 64 -3.92 -13.19 8.80
C PRO A 64 -3.75 -11.76 9.32
N VAL A 65 -3.13 -10.90 8.50
CA VAL A 65 -3.08 -9.46 8.72
C VAL A 65 -4.29 -8.84 8.03
N LEU A 66 -5.18 -8.23 8.80
CA LEU A 66 -6.37 -7.56 8.27
C LEU A 66 -6.08 -6.07 8.09
N MET A 67 -6.48 -5.52 6.95
CA MET A 67 -6.33 -4.10 6.63
C MET A 67 -7.68 -3.51 6.23
N THR A 68 -8.00 -2.35 6.76
CA THR A 68 -9.21 -1.59 6.43
C THR A 68 -8.85 -0.16 6.06
N GLY A 69 -9.41 0.30 4.94
CA GLY A 69 -9.24 1.64 4.41
C GLY A 69 -10.34 1.98 3.40
N PRO A 70 -10.49 3.26 3.04
CA PRO A 70 -11.48 3.68 2.05
C PRO A 70 -11.08 3.25 0.63
N ALA A 71 -12.08 3.08 -0.23
CA ALA A 71 -11.93 2.98 -1.68
C ALA A 71 -12.97 3.91 -2.32
N VAL A 72 -12.57 4.66 -3.35
CA VAL A 72 -13.43 5.67 -3.98
C VAL A 72 -13.34 5.52 -5.50
N THR A 73 -14.49 5.42 -6.16
CA THR A 73 -14.57 5.47 -7.62
C THR A 73 -14.33 6.91 -8.08
N VAL A 74 -13.33 7.11 -8.93
CA VAL A 74 -13.01 8.44 -9.48
C VAL A 74 -13.77 8.70 -10.79
N PHE A 75 -13.76 7.75 -11.70
CA PHE A 75 -14.48 7.82 -12.97
C PHE A 75 -14.80 6.41 -13.49
N ARG A 76 -15.62 6.35 -14.55
CA ARG A 76 -15.85 5.16 -15.37
C ARG A 76 -15.63 5.54 -16.83
N GLY A 77 -15.00 4.66 -17.60
CA GLY A 77 -14.71 4.90 -19.00
C GLY A 77 -14.44 3.60 -19.77
N GLU A 78 -14.28 3.74 -21.08
CA GLU A 78 -13.95 2.67 -22.03
C GLU A 78 -12.67 3.06 -22.77
N ILE A 79 -11.85 2.06 -23.14
CA ILE A 79 -10.64 2.27 -23.93
C ILE A 79 -10.62 1.30 -25.11
N GLU A 80 -10.15 1.76 -26.26
CA GLU A 80 -9.80 0.90 -27.39
C GLU A 80 -8.33 0.49 -27.24
N LEU A 81 -8.07 -0.82 -27.28
CA LEU A 81 -6.70 -1.33 -27.26
C LEU A 81 -6.24 -1.53 -28.70
N PRO A 82 -5.05 -1.04 -29.10
CA PRO A 82 -4.52 -1.30 -30.42
C PRO A 82 -4.19 -2.78 -30.60
N ASP A 83 -4.26 -3.27 -31.84
CA ASP A 83 -3.82 -4.62 -32.17
C ASP A 83 -2.33 -4.79 -31.84
N PRO A 84 -1.95 -5.82 -31.06
CA PRO A 84 -0.57 -5.99 -30.59
C PRO A 84 0.43 -6.22 -31.73
N GLU A 85 -0.02 -6.72 -32.89
CA GLU A 85 0.84 -6.94 -34.06
C GLU A 85 1.17 -5.65 -34.82
N THR A 86 0.34 -4.61 -34.73
CA THR A 86 0.60 -3.32 -35.38
C THR A 86 1.61 -2.49 -34.55
N SER A 87 1.56 -2.59 -33.21
CA SER A 87 2.45 -1.82 -32.31
C SER A 87 3.94 -2.23 -32.36
N MET A 88 4.27 -3.46 -32.77
CA MET A 88 5.67 -3.91 -32.83
C MET A 88 6.41 -3.47 -34.10
N LYS A 89 5.70 -3.17 -35.20
CA LYS A 89 6.34 -2.73 -36.46
C LYS A 89 6.90 -1.31 -36.37
N ASP A 90 6.36 -0.48 -35.47
CA ASP A 90 6.82 0.91 -35.29
C ASP A 90 8.11 1.02 -34.46
N HIS A 91 8.58 -0.06 -33.82
CA HIS A 91 9.78 -0.04 -32.99
C HIS A 91 11.03 -0.60 -33.69
N ASP A 92 10.87 -1.33 -34.80
CA ASP A 92 11.97 -1.96 -35.55
C ASP A 92 12.44 -1.11 -36.76
N ASP A 93 11.85 0.08 -36.96
CA ASP A 93 12.13 0.99 -38.09
C ASP A 93 12.92 2.25 -37.64
N ARG A 94 13.74 2.15 -36.58
CA ARG A 94 14.72 3.18 -36.15
C ARG A 94 16.11 2.63 -35.89
#